data_AF-B3SPT2-F1
#
_entry.id   AF-B3SPT2-F1
#
_cell.length_a   1.000
_cell.length_b   1.000
_cell.length_c   1.000
_cell.angle_alpha   90.00
_cell.angle_beta   90.00
_cell.angle_gamma   90.00
#
_symmetry.space_group_name_H-M   'P 1'
#
loop_
_entity.id
_entity.type
_entity.pdbx_description
1 polymer ?
#
loop_
_entity_poly.entity_id
_entity_poly.type
_entity_poly.pdbx_seq_one_letter_code
_entity_poly.pdbx_strand_id
1 'polypeptide(L)'
;MNAASLIELSSSGKFLSNALTQSLQIGVDLLEFRTRDEALCSANLFSCSKSQVAHEAIAFLTLLNHALHFYEGWLMNETNVNDLELIANKWLMPEIHKARDTSHSDALIQIKDITSSIQYHIKEKIKSSSMYNPDHWGVFLNGGKLLEPHEVWLPLQNCNVIALANEWNEMEFLYETPNSFILFSWSTGA
;
A
#
# COMPACT_ATOMS: atom_id res chain seq x y z
N MET A 1 -14.59 0.16 7.11
CA MET A 1 -15.34 0.50 5.87
C MET A 1 -15.43 -0.73 4.97
N ASN A 2 -16.37 -0.80 4.03
CA ASN A 2 -16.40 -1.85 2.99
C ASN A 2 -16.23 -1.25 1.59
N ALA A 3 -16.01 -2.09 0.58
CA ALA A 3 -15.74 -1.66 -0.79
C ALA A 3 -16.87 -0.80 -1.37
N ALA A 4 -18.13 -1.21 -1.16
CA ALA A 4 -19.30 -0.47 -1.64
C ALA A 4 -19.34 0.98 -1.09
N SER A 5 -19.06 1.15 0.20
CA SER A 5 -19.02 2.47 0.84
C SER A 5 -17.88 3.32 0.31
N LEU A 6 -16.71 2.72 0.05
CA LEU A 6 -15.57 3.42 -0.55
C LEU A 6 -15.91 3.92 -1.97
N ILE A 7 -16.53 3.07 -2.78
CA ILE A 7 -16.97 3.41 -4.15
C ILE A 7 -18.00 4.55 -4.13
N GLU A 8 -19.02 4.44 -3.29
CA GLU A 8 -20.09 5.43 -3.17
C GLU A 8 -19.53 6.80 -2.76
N LEU A 9 -18.71 6.85 -1.70
CA LEU A 9 -18.10 8.09 -1.23
C LEU A 9 -17.17 8.69 -2.27
N SER A 10 -16.37 7.88 -2.94
CA SER A 10 -15.41 8.35 -3.94
C SER A 10 -16.10 8.85 -5.21
N SER A 11 -17.31 8.37 -5.52
CA SER A 11 -18.12 8.88 -6.63
C SER A 11 -18.65 10.30 -6.40
N SER A 12 -18.65 10.79 -5.15
CA SER A 12 -18.97 12.18 -4.85
C SER A 12 -17.76 13.07 -5.16
N GLY A 13 -17.81 13.80 -6.27
CA GLY A 13 -16.70 14.68 -6.70
C GLY A 13 -16.25 15.69 -5.64
N LYS A 14 -17.18 16.20 -4.82
CA LYS A 14 -16.85 17.09 -3.68
C LYS A 14 -16.07 16.35 -2.60
N PHE A 15 -16.48 15.13 -2.26
CA PHE A 15 -15.79 14.33 -1.25
C PHE A 15 -14.39 13.93 -1.75
N LEU A 16 -14.29 13.41 -2.97
CA LEU A 16 -13.04 12.99 -3.58
C LEU A 16 -12.03 14.13 -3.67
N SER A 17 -12.45 15.29 -4.19
CA SER A 17 -11.59 16.48 -4.28
C SER A 17 -11.09 16.93 -2.90
N ASN A 18 -11.97 16.96 -1.90
CA ASN A 18 -11.59 17.30 -0.53
C ASN A 18 -10.63 16.27 0.09
N ALA A 19 -10.84 14.98 -0.15
CA ALA A 19 -9.99 13.91 0.36
C ALA A 19 -8.60 13.95 -0.28
N LEU A 20 -8.52 14.15 -1.59
CA LEU A 20 -7.24 14.27 -2.30
C LEU A 20 -6.47 15.52 -1.89
N THR A 21 -7.15 16.65 -1.70
CA THR A 21 -6.50 17.86 -1.18
C THR A 21 -5.91 17.62 0.22
N GLN A 22 -6.65 16.93 1.10
CA GLN A 22 -6.15 16.56 2.43
C GLN A 22 -4.98 15.57 2.36
N SER A 23 -4.99 14.65 1.41
CA SER A 23 -3.94 13.63 1.27
C SER A 23 -2.53 14.22 1.12
N LEU A 24 -2.41 15.41 0.54
CA LEU A 24 -1.15 16.13 0.36
C LEU A 24 -0.52 16.57 1.70
N GLN A 25 -1.30 16.65 2.77
CA GLN A 25 -0.85 17.08 4.10
C GLN A 25 -0.71 15.93 5.09
N ILE A 26 -1.22 14.75 4.74
CA ILE A 26 -1.18 13.57 5.60
C ILE A 26 0.12 12.82 5.34
N GLY A 27 0.89 12.60 6.40
CA GLY A 27 2.11 11.79 6.35
C GLY A 27 1.76 10.32 6.16
N VAL A 28 2.50 9.65 5.29
CA VAL A 28 2.39 8.21 5.04
C VAL A 28 3.75 7.58 5.28
N ASP A 29 3.78 6.57 6.15
CA ASP A 29 4.94 5.72 6.33
C ASP A 29 4.95 4.63 5.27
N LEU A 30 6.11 4.33 4.71
CA LEU A 30 6.31 3.30 3.70
C LEU A 30 7.24 2.22 4.22
N LEU A 31 6.71 1.01 4.38
CA LEU A 31 7.47 -0.20 4.68
C LEU A 31 7.65 -1.01 3.40
N GLU A 32 8.90 -1.21 2.98
CA GLU A 32 9.25 -1.87 1.73
C GLU A 32 10.00 -3.17 2.02
N PHE A 33 9.52 -4.26 1.43
CA PHE A 33 10.18 -5.55 1.38
C PHE A 33 10.78 -5.70 -0.01
N ARG A 34 12.02 -5.24 -0.17
CA ARG A 34 12.71 -5.23 -1.46
C ARG A 34 13.37 -6.57 -1.71
N THR A 35 13.16 -7.15 -2.89
CA THR A 35 13.89 -8.31 -3.40
C THR A 35 14.27 -8.12 -4.87
N ARG A 36 15.39 -8.72 -5.29
CA ARG A 36 15.82 -8.80 -6.70
C ARG A 36 15.47 -10.13 -7.35
N ASP A 37 14.72 -10.96 -6.65
CA ASP A 37 14.16 -12.16 -7.24
C ASP A 37 12.99 -11.74 -8.14
N GLU A 38 13.20 -11.80 -9.45
CA GLU A 38 12.22 -11.45 -10.49
C GLU A 38 10.91 -12.25 -10.38
N ALA A 39 10.93 -13.41 -9.71
CA ALA A 39 9.73 -14.21 -9.48
C ALA A 39 8.96 -13.79 -8.23
N LEU A 40 9.59 -13.09 -7.28
CA LEU A 40 8.97 -12.63 -6.04
C LEU A 40 8.60 -11.14 -6.09
N CYS A 41 9.40 -10.28 -6.72
CA CYS A 41 9.22 -8.83 -6.76
C CYS A 41 9.05 -8.17 -5.37
N SER A 42 9.13 -6.83 -5.31
CA SER A 42 9.07 -6.12 -4.02
C SER A 42 7.63 -5.97 -3.53
N ALA A 43 7.40 -6.04 -2.21
CA ALA A 43 6.11 -5.75 -1.59
C ALA A 43 6.19 -4.45 -0.78
N ASN A 44 5.17 -3.61 -0.88
CA ASN A 44 5.11 -2.31 -0.24
C ASN A 44 3.89 -2.21 0.67
N LEU A 45 4.05 -1.62 1.86
CA LEU A 45 2.96 -1.27 2.76
C LEU A 45 3.01 0.22 3.04
N PHE A 46 1.96 0.93 2.66
CA PHE A 46 1.76 2.33 2.96
C PHE A 46 0.88 2.43 4.22
N SER A 47 1.27 3.23 5.20
CA SER A 47 0.58 3.38 6.48
C SER A 47 0.21 4.83 6.74
N CYS A 48 -1.07 5.06 7.06
CA CYS A 48 -1.61 6.34 7.49
C CYS A 48 -2.12 6.21 8.93
N SER A 49 -1.65 7.06 9.85
CA SER A 49 -2.10 6.98 11.25
C SER A 49 -3.59 7.34 11.38
N LYS A 50 -4.33 6.57 12.20
CA LYS A 50 -5.71 6.90 12.59
C LYS A 50 -5.83 8.26 13.28
N SER A 51 -4.75 8.75 13.89
CA SER A 51 -4.74 10.06 14.56
C SER A 51 -4.71 11.25 13.60
N GLN A 52 -4.30 11.05 12.34
CA GLN A 52 -4.15 12.12 11.34
C GLN A 52 -5.40 12.35 10.50
N VAL A 53 -6.37 11.44 10.55
CA VAL A 53 -7.52 11.42 9.65
C VAL A 53 -8.82 11.28 10.42
N ALA A 54 -9.80 12.12 10.09
CA ALA A 54 -11.12 12.08 10.71
C ALA A 54 -12.02 10.96 10.15
N HIS A 55 -11.66 10.39 8.99
CA HIS A 55 -12.50 9.44 8.26
C HIS A 55 -11.67 8.40 7.50
N GLU A 56 -12.10 7.14 7.56
CA GLU A 56 -11.40 5.99 6.95
C GLU A 56 -11.27 6.12 5.42
N ALA A 57 -12.31 6.56 4.69
CA ALA A 57 -12.19 6.79 3.24
C ALA A 57 -11.13 7.85 2.89
N ILE A 58 -10.93 8.88 3.73
CA ILE A 58 -9.87 9.87 3.49
C ILE A 58 -8.51 9.19 3.65
N ALA A 59 -8.36 8.30 4.64
CA ALA A 59 -7.15 7.51 4.83
C ALA A 59 -6.87 6.62 3.62
N PHE A 60 -7.86 5.87 3.12
CA PHE A 60 -7.69 4.99 1.96
C PHE A 60 -7.37 5.78 0.68
N LEU A 61 -8.06 6.89 0.42
CA LEU A 61 -7.73 7.76 -0.71
C LEU A 61 -6.34 8.38 -0.57
N THR A 62 -5.92 8.68 0.66
CA THR A 62 -4.55 9.16 0.93
C THR A 62 -3.53 8.09 0.58
N LEU A 63 -3.71 6.87 1.08
CA LEU A 63 -2.82 5.75 0.81
C LEU A 63 -2.70 5.46 -0.68
N LEU A 64 -3.82 5.46 -1.40
CA LEU A 64 -3.83 5.26 -2.85
C LEU A 64 -3.13 6.38 -3.61
N ASN A 65 -3.36 7.63 -3.21
CA ASN A 65 -2.69 8.77 -3.84
C ASN A 65 -1.17 8.73 -3.61
N HIS A 66 -0.73 8.44 -2.39
CA HIS A 66 0.69 8.30 -2.06
C HIS A 66 1.34 7.11 -2.79
N ALA A 67 0.65 5.97 -2.89
CA ALA A 67 1.14 4.83 -3.65
C ALA A 67 1.29 5.13 -5.15
N LEU A 68 0.32 5.82 -5.75
CA LEU A 68 0.41 6.27 -7.14
C LEU A 68 1.64 7.17 -7.35
N HIS A 69 1.85 8.17 -6.49
CA HIS A 69 3.01 9.05 -6.60
C HIS A 69 4.32 8.30 -6.40
N PHE A 70 4.36 7.33 -5.49
CA PHE A 70 5.52 6.47 -5.30
C PHE A 70 5.86 5.68 -6.56
N TYR A 71 4.88 5.00 -7.16
CA TYR A 71 5.10 4.17 -8.35
C TYR A 71 5.43 4.99 -9.61
N GLU A 72 4.82 6.16 -9.75
CA GLU A 72 5.08 7.08 -10.87
C GLU A 72 6.33 7.96 -10.65
N GLY A 73 6.92 7.93 -9.46
CA GLY A 73 8.06 8.78 -9.09
C GLY A 73 7.72 10.27 -9.03
N TRP A 74 6.46 10.62 -8.80
CA TRP A 74 6.00 12.01 -8.70
C TRP A 74 6.21 12.56 -7.29
N LEU A 75 6.64 13.82 -7.21
CA LEU A 75 6.81 14.50 -5.93
C LEU A 75 5.47 15.09 -5.47
N MET A 76 4.98 14.66 -4.31
CA MET A 76 3.70 15.11 -3.75
C MET A 76 3.58 16.63 -3.56
N ASN A 77 4.71 17.32 -3.33
CA ASN A 77 4.75 18.78 -3.17
C ASN A 77 4.68 19.56 -4.48
N GLU A 78 4.78 18.89 -5.63
CA GLU A 78 4.64 19.49 -6.97
C GLU A 78 3.21 19.35 -7.51
N THR A 79 2.38 18.53 -6.88
CA THR A 79 1.01 18.25 -7.28
C THR A 79 0.08 19.41 -6.97
N ASN A 80 -0.56 19.96 -8.01
CA ASN A 80 -1.52 21.07 -7.89
C ASN A 80 -2.98 20.58 -8.05
N VAL A 81 -3.94 21.49 -7.89
CA VAL A 81 -5.38 21.18 -7.94
C VAL A 81 -5.84 20.59 -9.27
N ASN A 82 -5.28 21.05 -10.40
CA ASN A 82 -5.63 20.49 -11.71
C ASN A 82 -5.08 19.06 -11.87
N ASP A 83 -3.92 18.78 -11.27
CA ASP A 83 -3.36 17.43 -11.27
C ASP A 83 -4.24 16.49 -10.44
N LEU A 84 -4.80 16.95 -9.32
CA LEU A 84 -5.68 16.14 -8.47
C LEU A 84 -6.95 15.68 -9.21
N GLU A 85 -7.54 16.53 -10.04
CA GLU A 85 -8.69 16.14 -10.87
C GLU A 85 -8.30 15.06 -11.89
N LEU A 86 -7.13 15.20 -12.52
CA LEU A 86 -6.62 14.22 -13.45
C LEU A 86 -6.27 12.90 -12.76
N ILE A 87 -5.64 12.95 -11.60
CA ILE A 87 -5.31 11.80 -10.74
C ILE A 87 -6.58 11.05 -10.35
N ALA A 88 -7.59 11.78 -9.85
CA ALA A 88 -8.89 11.22 -9.51
C ALA A 88 -9.48 10.45 -10.69
N ASN A 89 -9.64 11.12 -11.84
CA ASN A 89 -10.43 10.59 -12.95
C ASN A 89 -9.70 9.51 -13.75
N LYS A 90 -8.37 9.62 -13.93
CA LYS A 90 -7.60 8.70 -14.78
C LYS A 90 -7.02 7.52 -14.03
N TRP A 91 -6.67 7.70 -12.76
CA TRP A 91 -5.88 6.72 -12.02
C TRP A 91 -6.66 6.12 -10.86
N LEU A 92 -7.18 6.94 -9.95
CA LEU A 92 -7.77 6.43 -8.71
C LEU A 92 -9.17 5.84 -8.91
N MET A 93 -10.07 6.56 -9.58
CA MET A 93 -11.46 6.10 -9.74
C MET A 93 -11.58 4.78 -10.51
N PRO A 94 -10.84 4.53 -11.60
CA PRO A 94 -10.86 3.23 -12.27
C PRO A 94 -10.52 2.07 -11.33
N GLU A 95 -9.52 2.22 -10.46
CA GLU A 95 -9.14 1.17 -9.50
C GLU A 95 -10.15 1.03 -8.36
N ILE A 96 -10.65 2.15 -7.82
CA ILE A 96 -11.67 2.13 -6.76
C ILE A 96 -12.95 1.44 -7.25
N HIS A 97 -13.35 1.63 -8.52
CA HIS A 97 -14.54 0.97 -9.06
C HIS A 97 -14.39 -0.56 -9.20
N LYS A 98 -13.17 -1.09 -9.23
CA LYS A 98 -12.90 -2.53 -9.22
C LYS A 98 -12.87 -3.10 -7.79
N ALA A 99 -12.88 -2.24 -6.77
CA ALA A 99 -12.77 -2.64 -5.38
C ALA A 99 -13.85 -3.64 -4.98
N ARG A 100 -13.45 -4.69 -4.27
CA ARG A 100 -14.34 -5.72 -3.73
C ARG A 100 -13.95 -6.06 -2.30
N ASP A 101 -14.94 -6.42 -1.50
CA ASP A 101 -14.65 -6.98 -0.18
C ASP A 101 -13.97 -8.35 -0.35
N THR A 102 -12.97 -8.61 0.47
CA THR A 102 -12.30 -9.92 0.53
C THR A 102 -12.30 -10.44 1.96
N SER A 103 -12.08 -11.75 2.11
CA SER A 103 -12.01 -12.36 3.42
C SER A 103 -10.76 -11.89 4.15
N HIS A 104 -10.91 -11.50 5.42
CA HIS A 104 -9.79 -11.21 6.32
C HIS A 104 -8.80 -12.38 6.38
N SER A 105 -9.28 -13.64 6.43
CA SER A 105 -8.40 -14.81 6.49
C SER A 105 -7.50 -14.91 5.28
N ASP A 106 -8.06 -14.65 4.10
CA ASP A 106 -7.40 -14.88 2.83
C ASP A 106 -6.34 -13.80 2.60
N ALA A 107 -6.72 -12.54 2.82
CA ALA A 107 -5.77 -11.42 2.78
C ALA A 107 -4.64 -11.60 3.80
N LEU A 108 -4.96 -12.03 5.03
CA LEU A 108 -3.95 -12.27 6.07
C LEU A 108 -2.94 -13.34 5.65
N ILE A 109 -3.41 -14.45 5.08
CA ILE A 109 -2.55 -15.54 4.60
C ILE A 109 -1.66 -15.02 3.46
N GLN A 110 -2.24 -14.37 2.45
CA GLN A 110 -1.49 -13.86 1.29
C GLN A 110 -0.42 -12.84 1.69
N ILE A 111 -0.76 -11.85 2.53
CA ILE A 111 0.20 -10.84 3.01
C ILE A 111 1.35 -11.53 3.76
N LYS A 112 1.04 -12.49 4.64
CA LYS A 112 2.06 -13.24 5.39
C LYS A 112 2.94 -14.09 4.48
N ASP A 113 2.36 -14.80 3.53
CA ASP A 113 3.10 -15.70 2.65
C ASP A 113 4.09 -14.92 1.79
N ILE A 114 3.64 -13.82 1.17
CA ILE A 114 4.50 -12.93 0.36
C ILE A 114 5.62 -12.35 1.22
N THR A 115 5.28 -11.67 2.32
CA THR A 115 6.28 -10.97 3.15
C THR A 115 7.24 -11.93 3.85
N SER A 116 6.77 -13.11 4.29
CA SER A 116 7.63 -14.13 4.91
C SER A 116 8.54 -14.78 3.88
N SER A 117 8.05 -15.03 2.66
CA SER A 117 8.86 -15.53 1.56
C SER A 117 9.99 -14.55 1.22
N ILE A 118 9.65 -13.27 1.02
CA ILE A 118 10.66 -12.22 0.77
C ILE A 118 11.70 -12.17 1.90
N GLN A 119 11.27 -12.13 3.17
CA GLN A 119 12.19 -12.12 4.32
C GLN A 119 13.05 -13.39 4.42
N TYR A 120 12.52 -14.56 4.07
CA TYR A 120 13.29 -15.80 4.01
C TYR A 120 14.40 -15.71 2.96
N HIS A 121 14.05 -15.28 1.75
CA HIS A 121 15.01 -15.09 0.66
C HIS A 121 16.06 -14.04 1.00
N ILE A 122 15.69 -12.96 1.71
CA ILE A 122 16.67 -11.98 2.19
C ILE A 122 17.69 -12.63 3.14
N LYS A 123 17.21 -13.35 4.15
CA LYS A 123 18.08 -14.03 5.13
C LYS A 123 19.02 -15.04 4.50
N GLU A 124 18.53 -15.89 3.59
CA GLU A 124 19.34 -16.95 2.97
C GLU A 124 20.52 -16.37 2.17
N LYS A 125 20.26 -15.30 1.44
CA LYS A 125 21.28 -14.67 0.61
C LYS A 125 22.25 -13.81 1.43
N ILE A 126 21.86 -13.24 2.57
CA ILE A 126 22.81 -12.62 3.53
C ILE A 126 23.84 -13.66 3.99
N LYS A 127 23.40 -14.88 4.30
CA LYS A 127 24.29 -15.98 4.70
C LYS A 127 25.21 -16.44 3.57
N SER A 128 24.82 -16.24 2.31
CA SER A 128 25.57 -16.72 1.14
C SER A 128 26.86 -15.95 0.83
N SER A 129 27.18 -14.86 1.54
CA SER A 129 28.36 -14.00 1.29
C SER A 129 28.51 -13.49 -0.16
N SER A 130 27.39 -13.39 -0.89
CA SER A 130 27.38 -12.89 -2.27
C SER A 130 27.64 -11.36 -2.33
N MET A 131 28.36 -10.91 -3.37
CA MET A 131 28.69 -9.49 -3.63
C MET A 131 27.48 -8.64 -4.08
N TYR A 132 26.32 -8.77 -3.45
CA TYR A 132 25.17 -7.94 -3.80
C TYR A 132 25.13 -6.64 -3.00
N ASN A 133 24.73 -5.56 -3.67
CA ASN A 133 24.59 -4.25 -3.05
C ASN A 133 23.45 -4.29 -1.99
N PRO A 134 23.79 -4.14 -0.69
CA PRO A 134 22.80 -4.20 0.39
C PRO A 134 21.78 -3.06 0.36
N ASP A 135 22.00 -1.98 -0.39
CA ASP A 135 21.12 -0.81 -0.42
C ASP A 135 19.86 -1.01 -1.28
N HIS A 136 19.84 -2.03 -2.13
CA HIS A 136 18.70 -2.34 -3.01
C HIS A 136 17.90 -3.56 -2.56
N TRP A 137 18.21 -4.10 -1.38
CA TRP A 137 17.72 -5.40 -0.97
C TRP A 137 17.67 -5.53 0.55
N GLY A 138 16.50 -5.90 1.07
CA GLY A 138 16.21 -5.86 2.50
C GLY A 138 14.85 -5.26 2.82
N VAL A 139 14.62 -5.06 4.11
CA VAL A 139 13.43 -4.35 4.61
C VAL A 139 13.78 -2.89 4.90
N PHE A 140 12.96 -1.96 4.45
CA PHE A 140 13.17 -0.52 4.60
C PHE A 140 11.92 0.15 5.16
N LEU A 141 12.10 1.11 6.07
CA LEU A 141 11.03 1.99 6.53
C LEU A 141 11.41 3.43 6.18
N ASN A 142 10.59 4.08 5.36
CA ASN A 142 10.82 5.44 4.85
C ASN A 142 12.23 5.59 4.25
N GLY A 143 12.67 4.60 3.48
CA GLY A 143 14.00 4.52 2.87
C GLY A 143 15.14 4.15 3.84
N GLY A 144 14.90 4.12 5.15
CA GLY A 144 15.86 3.66 6.15
C GLY A 144 15.90 2.14 6.23
N LYS A 145 17.07 1.54 6.01
CA LYS A 145 17.22 0.08 6.10
C LYS A 145 17.01 -0.41 7.55
N LEU A 146 16.16 -1.41 7.71
CA LEU A 146 15.85 -2.03 9.00
C LEU A 146 16.70 -3.28 9.25
N LEU A 147 16.74 -3.68 10.52
CA LEU A 147 17.28 -4.98 10.93
C LEU A 147 16.23 -6.07 10.65
N GLU A 148 16.68 -7.23 10.17
CA GLU A 148 15.80 -8.35 9.87
C GLU A 148 15.77 -9.38 11.01
N PRO A 149 14.61 -10.01 11.28
CA PRO A 149 13.29 -9.80 10.67
C PRO A 149 12.54 -8.57 11.22
N HIS A 150 11.68 -7.96 10.40
CA HIS A 150 10.78 -6.89 10.83
C HIS A 150 9.33 -7.36 10.89
N GLU A 151 8.57 -6.81 11.84
CA GLU A 151 7.16 -7.12 11.99
C GLU A 151 6.35 -6.43 10.88
N VAL A 152 5.58 -7.23 10.14
CA VAL A 152 4.69 -6.75 9.08
C VAL A 152 3.46 -6.12 9.72
N TRP A 153 2.97 -5.02 9.17
CA TRP A 153 1.70 -4.43 9.59
C TRP A 153 0.54 -5.28 9.08
N LEU A 154 0.07 -6.22 9.91
CA LEU A 154 -0.98 -7.15 9.53
C LEU A 154 -2.39 -6.58 9.78
N PRO A 155 -3.41 -7.05 9.04
CA PRO A 155 -4.80 -6.71 9.30
C PRO A 155 -5.23 -6.96 10.75
N LEU A 156 -6.00 -6.02 11.31
CA LEU A 156 -6.65 -6.18 12.60
C LEU A 156 -7.68 -7.32 12.54
N GLN A 157 -7.78 -8.10 13.61
CA GLN A 157 -8.72 -9.21 13.68
C GLN A 157 -10.17 -8.74 13.40
N ASN A 158 -10.85 -9.44 12.49
CA ASN A 158 -12.23 -9.16 12.07
C ASN A 158 -12.44 -7.78 11.42
N CYS A 159 -11.38 -7.10 10.98
CA CYS A 159 -11.55 -5.90 10.16
C CYS A 159 -12.06 -6.28 8.77
N ASN A 160 -12.71 -5.32 8.12
CA ASN A 160 -12.98 -5.44 6.70
C ASN A 160 -11.66 -5.28 5.92
N VAL A 161 -11.53 -6.04 4.84
CA VAL A 161 -10.43 -5.89 3.90
C VAL A 161 -11.02 -5.63 2.52
N ILE A 162 -10.56 -4.55 1.88
CA ILE A 162 -10.97 -4.18 0.53
C ILE A 162 -9.82 -4.54 -0.41
N ALA A 163 -10.10 -5.38 -1.39
CA ALA A 163 -9.16 -5.72 -2.45
C ALA A 163 -9.40 -4.82 -3.66
N LEU A 164 -8.35 -4.13 -4.11
CA LEU A 164 -8.33 -3.41 -5.39
C LEU A 164 -7.85 -4.34 -6.51
N ALA A 165 -6.85 -5.17 -6.20
CA ALA A 165 -6.42 -6.32 -6.98
C ALA A 165 -6.29 -7.54 -6.06
N ASN A 166 -6.64 -8.72 -6.57
CA ASN A 166 -6.42 -10.00 -5.88
C ASN A 166 -6.35 -11.09 -6.95
N GLU A 167 -5.24 -11.05 -7.68
CA GLU A 167 -4.86 -11.96 -8.74
C GLU A 167 -3.55 -12.67 -8.35
N TRP A 168 -3.16 -13.67 -9.13
CA TRP A 168 -1.99 -14.50 -8.80
C TRP A 168 -0.65 -13.74 -8.92
N ASN A 169 -0.60 -12.70 -9.76
CA ASN A 169 0.56 -11.85 -10.04
C ASN A 169 0.41 -10.42 -9.50
N GLU A 170 -0.74 -10.06 -8.90
CA GLU A 170 -1.00 -8.70 -8.42
C GLU A 170 -1.99 -8.73 -7.26
N MET A 171 -1.60 -8.12 -6.13
CA MET A 171 -2.40 -8.07 -4.92
C MET A 171 -2.32 -6.68 -4.30
N GLU A 172 -3.49 -6.07 -4.06
CA GLU A 172 -3.61 -4.78 -3.41
C GLU A 172 -4.76 -4.79 -2.39
N PHE A 173 -4.42 -4.59 -1.12
CA PHE A 173 -5.36 -4.67 0.00
C PHE A 173 -5.35 -3.41 0.85
N LEU A 174 -6.54 -2.85 1.07
CA LEU A 174 -6.81 -1.80 2.04
C LEU A 174 -7.41 -2.42 3.30
N TYR A 175 -6.84 -2.10 4.45
CA TYR A 175 -7.31 -2.60 5.75
C TYR A 175 -6.85 -1.68 6.89
N GLU A 176 -7.27 -2.01 8.11
CA GLU A 176 -6.83 -1.31 9.31
C GLU A 176 -6.01 -2.20 10.23
N THR A 177 -5.14 -1.56 11.00
CA THR A 177 -4.46 -2.10 12.18
C THR A 177 -5.06 -1.42 13.43
N PRO A 178 -4.60 -1.71 14.66
CA PRO A 178 -5.05 -0.97 15.83
C PRO A 178 -4.88 0.56 15.71
N ASN A 179 -3.79 1.02 15.09
CA ASN A 179 -3.40 2.43 15.12
C ASN A 179 -3.34 3.12 13.75
N SER A 180 -3.44 2.36 12.65
CA SER A 180 -3.25 2.88 11.30
C SER A 180 -4.22 2.25 10.30
N PHE A 181 -4.35 2.89 9.15
CA PHE A 181 -4.88 2.32 7.92
C PHE A 181 -3.72 1.96 7.00
N ILE A 182 -3.83 0.84 6.29
CA ILE A 182 -2.76 0.28 5.47
C ILE A 182 -3.25 0.02 4.05
N LEU A 183 -2.38 0.30 3.09
CA LEU A 183 -2.44 -0.26 1.73
C LEU A 183 -1.25 -1.21 1.59
N PHE A 184 -1.51 -2.50 1.47
CA PHE A 184 -0.54 -3.49 1.00
C PHE A 184 -0.61 -3.52 -0.52
N SER A 185 0.53 -3.48 -1.19
CA SER A 185 0.65 -3.54 -2.65
C SER A 185 1.83 -4.43 -3.04
N TRP A 186 1.56 -5.40 -3.91
CA TRP A 186 2.53 -6.34 -4.42
C TRP A 186 2.16 -6.75 -5.85
N SER A 187 3.14 -6.81 -6.74
CA SER A 187 2.96 -7.28 -8.11
C SER A 187 4.25 -7.88 -8.65
N THR A 188 4.13 -8.89 -9.51
CA THR A 188 5.28 -9.46 -10.23
C THR A 188 5.62 -8.72 -11.52
N GLY A 189 4.71 -7.86 -12.03
CA GLY A 189 4.88 -7.14 -13.30
C GLY A 189 4.74 -8.01 -14.56
N ALA A 190 4.21 -9.23 -14.43
CA ALA A 190 3.98 -10.20 -15.50
C ALA A 190 2.66 -9.99 -16.26
#